data_AF-A0A9D6MJG1-F1
#
_entry.id   AF-A0A9D6MJG1-F1
#
_cell.length_a   1.000
_cell.length_b   1.000
_cell.length_c   1.000
_cell.angle_alpha   90.00
_cell.angle_beta   90.00
_cell.angle_gamma   90.00
#
_symmetry.space_group_name_H-M   'P 1'
#
loop_
_entity.id
_entity.type
_entity.pdbx_description
1 polymer ?
#
loop_
_entity_poly.entity_id
_entity_poly.type
_entity_poly.pdbx_seq_one_letter_code
_entity_poly.pdbx_strand_id
1 'polypeptide(L)'
;MYFVTSKKAGYILFCMTPSGRAAVGLTEGQKVHLFERTPGGDWHVLREWDAAERSHTDILIALGDCEEPADPKRLLELIAPS
;
A
#
# COMPACT_ATOMS: atom_id res chain seq x y z
N MET A 1 -8.38 9.13 0.00
CA MET A 1 -7.10 9.82 -0.28
C MET A 1 -6.68 9.73 -1.75
N TYR A 2 -5.73 10.56 -2.21
CA TYR A 2 -5.05 10.37 -3.52
C TYR A 2 -3.72 9.62 -3.35
N PHE A 3 -3.13 9.15 -4.46
CA PHE A 3 -1.86 8.43 -4.45
C PHE A 3 -0.83 9.05 -5.38
N VAL A 4 0.44 8.98 -4.98
CA VAL A 4 1.58 9.46 -5.75
C VAL A 4 2.37 8.26 -6.25
N THR A 5 2.37 8.04 -7.56
CA THR A 5 3.11 6.95 -8.18
C THR A 5 4.60 7.26 -8.26
N SER A 6 5.45 6.29 -7.96
CA SER A 6 6.90 6.37 -8.08
C SER A 6 7.48 5.06 -8.62
N LYS A 7 8.74 5.09 -9.07
CA LYS A 7 9.47 3.87 -9.45
C LYS A 7 10.10 3.24 -8.21
N LYS A 8 9.96 1.93 -8.07
CA LYS A 8 10.67 1.12 -7.07
C LYS A 8 11.11 -0.20 -7.71
N ALA A 9 12.38 -0.56 -7.56
CA ALA A 9 12.90 -1.81 -8.10
C ALA A 9 12.12 -3.02 -7.55
N GLY A 10 11.77 -3.96 -8.44
CA GLY A 10 10.97 -5.15 -8.11
C GLY A 10 9.45 -4.93 -8.13
N TYR A 11 8.98 -3.73 -8.47
CA TYR A 11 7.55 -3.40 -8.52
C TYR A 11 7.15 -2.84 -9.87
N ILE A 12 6.07 -3.39 -10.43
CA ILE A 12 5.39 -2.88 -11.64
C ILE A 12 4.65 -1.58 -11.30
N LEU A 13 4.04 -1.53 -10.10
CA LEU A 13 3.36 -0.36 -9.57
C LEU A 13 3.86 -0.10 -8.15
N PHE A 14 4.11 1.17 -7.83
CA PHE A 14 4.36 1.60 -6.46
C PHE A 14 3.72 2.97 -6.23
N CYS A 15 2.70 3.00 -5.38
CA CYS A 15 1.86 4.15 -5.10
C CYS A 15 1.97 4.54 -3.63
N MET A 16 2.50 5.73 -3.35
CA MET A 16 2.62 6.24 -1.98
C MET A 16 1.37 7.01 -1.59
N THR A 17 1.07 7.01 -0.30
CA THR A 17 0.12 7.96 0.28
C THR A 17 0.68 9.39 0.21
N PRO A 18 -0.16 10.43 0.29
CA PRO A 18 0.28 11.83 0.15
C PRO A 18 1.41 12.20 1.11
N SER A 19 1.37 11.72 2.35
CA SER A 19 2.43 11.98 3.32
C SER A 19 3.71 11.16 3.10
N GLY A 20 3.64 10.11 2.27
CA GLY A 20 4.72 9.16 2.07
C GLY A 20 4.99 8.24 3.26
N ARG A 21 4.06 8.15 4.24
CA ARG A 21 4.17 7.22 5.37
C ARG A 21 3.79 5.78 5.02
N ALA A 22 2.99 5.58 3.98
CA ALA A 22 2.59 4.27 3.51
C ALA A 22 2.65 4.18 1.98
N ALA A 23 2.63 2.96 1.47
CA ALA A 23 2.56 2.71 0.04
C ALA A 23 1.84 1.40 -0.28
N VAL A 24 1.30 1.31 -1.48
CA VAL A 24 0.79 0.07 -2.08
C VAL A 24 1.69 -0.27 -3.27
N GLY A 25 2.16 -1.51 -3.34
CA GLY A 25 3.00 -1.98 -4.44
C GLY A 25 2.47 -3.24 -5.08
N LEU A 26 2.63 -3.38 -6.40
CA LEU A 26 2.41 -4.62 -7.15
C LEU A 26 3.74 -5.12 -7.69
N THR A 27 4.10 -6.36 -7.38
CA THR A 27 5.32 -7.04 -7.87
C THR A 27 5.10 -7.70 -9.23
N GLU A 28 6.18 -8.09 -9.91
CA GLU A 28 6.09 -8.90 -11.14
C GLU A 28 5.51 -10.29 -10.90
N GLY A 29 5.70 -10.85 -9.70
CA GLY A 29 5.14 -12.13 -9.28
C GLY A 29 3.68 -12.06 -8.85
N GLN A 30 2.94 -11.01 -9.23
CA GLN A 30 1.52 -10.82 -8.89
C GLN A 30 1.25 -10.82 -7.38
N LYS A 31 2.18 -10.30 -6.58
CA LYS A 31 1.96 -10.01 -5.15
C LYS A 31 1.67 -8.54 -4.93
N VAL A 32 0.66 -8.26 -4.10
CA VAL A 32 0.31 -6.89 -3.68
C VAL A 32 0.80 -6.67 -2.26
N HIS A 33 1.55 -5.60 -2.03
CA HIS A 33 2.10 -5.25 -0.73
C HIS A 33 1.52 -3.94 -0.23
N LEU A 34 1.16 -3.88 1.05
CA LEU A 34 1.02 -2.65 1.80
C LEU A 34 2.30 -2.41 2.61
N PHE A 35 2.81 -1.19 2.58
CA PHE A 35 4.02 -0.80 3.29
C PHE A 35 3.75 0.24 4.37
N GLU A 36 4.61 0.22 5.39
CA GLU A 36 4.92 1.40 6.20
C GLU A 36 6.32 1.91 5.85
N ARG A 37 6.51 3.22 6.00
CA ARG A 37 7.83 3.85 5.95
C ARG A 37 8.41 3.91 7.35
N THR A 38 9.53 3.24 7.55
CA THR A 38 10.24 3.23 8.83
C THR A 38 10.88 4.60 9.11
N PRO A 39 11.26 4.90 10.38
CA PRO A 39 11.98 6.12 10.72
C PRO A 39 13.31 6.31 9.96
N GLY A 40 13.96 5.21 9.55
CA GLY A 40 15.18 5.24 8.72
C GLY A 40 14.92 5.57 7.24
N GLY A 41 13.65 5.67 6.83
CA GLY A 41 13.24 5.96 5.46
C GLY A 41 13.05 4.71 4.59
N ASP A 42 13.37 3.53 5.12
CA ASP A 42 13.16 2.23 4.46
C ASP A 42 11.69 1.82 4.45
N TRP A 43 11.34 0.98 3.50
CA TRP A 43 9.99 0.43 3.35
C TRP A 43 9.89 -0.94 3.98
N HIS A 44 8.97 -1.11 4.91
CA HIS A 44 8.65 -2.38 5.54
C HIS A 44 7.29 -2.88 5.07
N VAL A 45 7.20 -4.14 4.65
CA VAL A 45 5.93 -4.76 4.23
C VAL A 45 5.09 -5.03 5.47
N LEU A 46 3.97 -4.34 5.61
CA LEU A 46 2.97 -4.60 6.64
C LEU A 46 2.15 -5.85 6.33
N ARG A 47 1.80 -6.03 5.06
CA ARG A 47 1.00 -7.16 4.59
C ARG A 47 1.22 -7.42 3.11
N GLU A 48 1.11 -8.69 2.76
CA GLU A 48 1.14 -9.20 1.38
C GLU A 48 -0.18 -9.94 1.09
N TRP A 49 -0.65 -9.81 -0.15
CA TRP A 49 -1.73 -10.59 -0.73
C TRP A 49 -1.31 -11.14 -2.09
N ASP A 50 -1.92 -12.25 -2.49
CA ASP A 50 -1.93 -12.64 -3.90
C ASP A 50 -2.87 -11.70 -4.69
N ALA A 51 -2.40 -11.18 -5.82
CA ALA A 51 -3.20 -10.25 -6.62
C ALA A 51 -4.48 -10.89 -7.20
N ALA A 52 -4.52 -12.23 -7.32
CA ALA A 52 -5.72 -12.95 -7.74
C ALA A 52 -6.79 -13.00 -6.64
N GLU A 53 -6.38 -12.94 -5.36
CA GLU A 53 -7.29 -12.89 -4.22
C GLU A 53 -7.68 -11.45 -3.88
N ARG A 54 -6.72 -10.53 -3.98
CA ARG A 54 -6.93 -9.12 -3.69
C ARG A 54 -6.03 -8.23 -4.53
N SER A 55 -6.61 -7.52 -5.48
CA SER A 55 -5.85 -6.69 -6.39
C SER A 55 -5.40 -5.37 -5.74
N HIS A 56 -4.34 -4.78 -6.30
CA HIS A 56 -3.90 -3.43 -5.91
C HIS A 56 -5.00 -2.38 -6.15
N THR A 57 -5.83 -2.57 -7.18
CA THR A 57 -6.97 -1.69 -7.48
C THR A 57 -8.00 -1.74 -6.35
N ASP A 58 -8.36 -2.92 -5.85
CA ASP A 58 -9.32 -3.06 -4.74
C ASP A 58 -8.82 -2.33 -3.49
N ILE A 59 -7.51 -2.45 -3.20
CA ILE A 59 -6.87 -1.76 -2.08
C ILE A 59 -6.87 -0.24 -2.28
N LEU A 60 -6.47 0.23 -3.47
CA LEU A 60 -6.43 1.67 -3.76
C LEU A 60 -7.83 2.30 -3.73
N ILE A 61 -8.87 1.59 -4.20
CA ILE A 61 -10.27 2.04 -4.10
C ILE A 61 -10.69 2.14 -2.64
N ALA A 62 -10.48 1.10 -1.84
CA ALA A 62 -10.87 1.09 -0.43
C ALA A 62 -10.21 2.22 0.38
N LEU A 63 -8.95 2.52 0.08
CA LEU A 63 -8.22 3.63 0.72
C LEU A 63 -8.55 5.00 0.09
N GLY A 64 -9.04 5.01 -1.15
CA GLY A 64 -9.44 6.20 -1.90
C GLY A 64 -10.53 7.03 -1.21
N ASP A 65 -11.38 6.38 -0.42
CA ASP A 65 -12.49 7.01 0.30
C ASP A 65 -12.16 7.40 1.75
N CYS A 66 -10.94 7.10 2.21
CA CYS A 66 -10.52 7.35 3.59
C CYS A 66 -9.58 8.55 3.72
N GLU A 67 -9.58 9.20 4.89
CA GLU A 67 -8.48 10.08 5.31
C GLU A 67 -7.23 9.26 5.60
N GLU A 68 -6.05 9.85 5.37
CA GLU A 68 -4.78 9.18 5.67
C GLU A 68 -4.56 9.11 7.19
N PRO A 69 -4.51 7.92 7.81
CA PRO A 69 -4.21 7.81 9.23
C PRO A 69 -2.76 8.23 9.53
N ALA A 70 -2.53 8.66 10.77
CA ALA A 70 -1.17 8.94 11.25
C ALA A 70 -0.32 7.67 11.32
N ASP A 71 -0.93 6.56 11.77
CA ASP A 71 -0.31 5.23 11.81
C ASP A 71 -0.70 4.41 10.56
N PRO A 72 0.27 4.05 9.69
CA PRO A 72 0.05 3.18 8.53
C PRO A 72 -0.66 1.87 8.85
N LYS A 73 -0.49 1.31 10.05
CA LYS A 73 -1.10 0.01 10.43
C LYS A 73 -2.62 0.08 10.46
N ARG A 74 -3.21 1.26 10.73
CA ARG A 74 -4.66 1.48 10.68
C ARG A 74 -5.23 1.25 9.27
N LEU A 75 -4.42 1.41 8.22
CA LEU A 75 -4.84 1.12 6.84
C LEU A 75 -5.23 -0.35 6.65
N LEU A 76 -4.60 -1.28 7.39
CA LEU A 76 -4.93 -2.71 7.33
C LEU A 76 -6.37 -2.99 7.74
N GLU A 77 -6.87 -2.29 8.75
CA GLU A 77 -8.23 -2.49 9.25
C GLU A 77 -9.28 -1.95 8.28
N LEU A 78 -8.91 -0.96 7.46
CA LEU A 78 -9.78 -0.38 6.43
C LEU A 78 -9.88 -1.29 5.20
N ILE A 79 -8.82 -2.04 4.90
CA ILE A 79 -8.75 -2.94 3.74
C ILE A 79 -8.87 -4.41 4.11
N ALA A 80 -9.08 -4.78 5.37
CA ALA A 80 -9.31 -6.16 5.77
C ALA A 80 -10.25 -6.20 6.98
N PRO A 81 -11.53 -5.82 6.82
CA PRO A 81 -12.51 -6.09 7.85
C PRO A 81 -12.58 -7.62 8.04
N SER A 82 -12.51 -8.03 9.30
CA SER A 82 -12.55 -9.44 9.73
C SER A 82 -13.79 -10.17 9.23
#